data_AF-A0A0Q7ESL4-F1
#
_entry.id   AF-A0A0Q7ESL4-F1
#
_cell.length_a   1.000
_cell.length_b   1.000
_cell.length_c   1.000
_cell.angle_alpha   90.00
_cell.angle_beta   90.00
_cell.angle_gamma   90.00
#
_symmetry.space_group_name_H-M   'P 1'
#
loop_
_entity.id
_entity.type
_entity.pdbx_description
1 polymer ?
#
loop_
_entity_poly.entity_id
_entity_poly.type
_entity_poly.pdbx_seq_one_letter_code
_entity_poly.pdbx_strand_id
1 'polypeptide(L)'
;MADFDLSTPKGRVATYLDYLWKDHAYLRLGFSNAHWISDELVRTNQPWPHQLAEWKRRGIKTVINLRGGFDASFHALEKDACARLGLKMVDFTITSREVPSRARVHGAKELFETIEYPALMHCKSGADRAGIMSVFYMHFRKGLPIREALDQLHIRYLHVKQGKTGVLDYTFERYLAEGEPKGQSFLEWVDSDAYDEAAIKADFRANMWGRLLTEGVLKRE
;
A
#
# COMPACT_ATOMS: atom_id res chain seq x y z
N MET A 1 22.46 -6.66 -12.54
CA MET A 1 21.12 -6.02 -12.40
C MET A 1 20.90 -5.20 -13.66
N ALA A 2 19.66 -5.08 -14.14
CA ALA A 2 19.40 -4.28 -15.33
C ALA A 2 19.74 -2.82 -15.02
N ASP A 3 20.72 -2.26 -15.73
CA ASP A 3 21.12 -0.88 -15.55
C ASP A 3 20.11 0.00 -16.30
N PHE A 4 19.15 0.58 -15.57
CA PHE A 4 18.15 1.48 -16.13
C PHE A 4 18.75 2.87 -16.31
N ASP A 5 19.68 2.99 -17.26
CA ASP A 5 20.34 4.25 -17.60
C ASP A 5 19.35 5.23 -18.25
N LEU A 6 18.96 6.25 -17.50
CA LEU A 6 18.12 7.33 -17.99
C LEU A 6 18.94 8.51 -18.54
N SER A 7 20.27 8.46 -18.58
CA SER A 7 21.07 9.57 -19.14
C SER A 7 21.07 9.58 -20.67
N THR A 8 20.87 8.42 -21.32
CA THR A 8 20.86 8.30 -22.78
C THR A 8 19.45 8.15 -23.36
N PRO A 9 19.17 8.66 -24.58
CA PRO A 9 17.87 8.46 -25.23
C PRO A 9 17.52 6.97 -25.41
N LYS A 10 18.49 6.15 -25.79
CA LYS A 10 18.30 4.70 -25.96
C LYS A 10 17.98 4.01 -24.64
N GLY A 11 18.69 4.35 -23.56
CA GLY A 11 18.44 3.80 -22.23
C GLY A 11 17.08 4.22 -21.66
N ARG A 12 16.66 5.48 -21.86
CA ARG A 12 15.30 5.93 -21.54
C ARG A 12 14.25 5.11 -22.28
N VAL A 13 14.37 4.95 -23.60
CA VAL A 13 13.42 4.15 -24.39
C VAL A 13 13.36 2.70 -23.90
N ALA A 14 14.50 2.06 -23.68
CA ALA A 14 14.56 0.69 -23.17
C ALA A 14 13.88 0.56 -21.80
N THR A 15 14.11 1.51 -20.90
CA THR A 15 13.49 1.54 -19.56
C THR A 15 11.98 1.71 -19.64
N TYR A 16 11.49 2.59 -20.53
CA TYR A 16 10.05 2.75 -20.77
C TYR A 16 9.41 1.49 -21.34
N LEU A 17 10.07 0.79 -22.28
CA LEU A 17 9.57 -0.48 -22.83
C LEU A 17 9.54 -1.57 -21.77
N ASP A 18 10.57 -1.66 -20.92
CA ASP A 18 10.60 -2.58 -19.78
C ASP A 18 9.44 -2.30 -18.81
N TYR A 19 9.25 -1.03 -18.43
CA TYR A 19 8.14 -0.62 -17.56
C TYR A 19 6.78 -0.94 -18.18
N LEU A 20 6.59 -0.63 -19.46
CA LEU A 20 5.37 -0.89 -20.21
C LEU A 20 5.00 -2.37 -20.16
N TRP A 21 5.92 -3.25 -20.54
CA TRP A 21 5.63 -4.67 -20.73
C TRP A 21 5.85 -5.51 -19.47
N LYS A 22 7.00 -5.43 -18.80
CA LYS A 22 7.28 -6.26 -17.62
C LYS A 22 6.46 -5.84 -16.40
N ASP A 23 6.29 -4.53 -16.17
CA ASP A 23 5.42 -4.07 -15.08
C ASP A 23 3.93 -4.04 -15.46
N HIS A 24 3.58 -4.34 -16.71
CA HIS A 24 2.22 -4.23 -17.24
C HIS A 24 1.67 -2.82 -17.05
N ALA A 25 2.51 -1.80 -17.29
CA ALA A 25 2.13 -0.41 -17.10
C ALA A 25 1.15 0.09 -18.16
N TYR A 26 1.01 -0.63 -19.29
CA TYR A 26 -0.02 -0.33 -20.30
C TYR A 26 -1.43 -0.28 -19.71
N LEU A 27 -1.73 -1.12 -18.71
CA LEU A 27 -3.01 -1.11 -17.99
C LEU A 27 -3.27 0.21 -17.24
N ARG A 28 -2.22 1.01 -17.00
CA ARG A 28 -2.26 2.23 -16.19
C ARG A 28 -2.04 3.50 -17.01
N LEU A 29 -2.01 3.39 -18.35
CA LEU A 29 -1.93 4.55 -19.24
C LEU A 29 -3.23 5.36 -19.21
N GLY A 30 -4.37 4.69 -19.37
CA GLY A 30 -5.69 5.32 -19.36
C GLY A 30 -6.47 5.14 -18.05
N PHE A 31 -6.20 4.08 -17.30
CA PHE A 31 -6.88 3.79 -16.03
C PHE A 31 -6.05 4.22 -14.81
N SER A 32 -6.69 4.93 -13.88
CA SER A 32 -6.12 5.26 -12.58
C SER A 32 -7.08 4.89 -11.47
N ASN A 33 -6.57 4.20 -10.44
CA ASN A 33 -7.29 3.90 -9.21
C ASN A 33 -7.01 5.00 -8.17
N ALA A 34 -7.15 6.27 -8.58
CA ALA A 34 -6.83 7.43 -7.75
C ALA A 34 -8.04 7.90 -6.94
N HIS A 35 -7.87 8.02 -5.63
CA HIS A 35 -8.92 8.48 -4.71
C HIS A 35 -8.32 9.43 -3.69
N TRP A 36 -8.88 10.62 -3.57
CA TRP A 36 -8.65 11.46 -2.39
C TRP A 36 -9.32 10.78 -1.21
N ILE A 37 -8.54 10.40 -0.21
CA ILE A 37 -9.05 9.79 1.03
C ILE A 37 -9.14 10.80 2.17
N SER A 38 -8.71 12.02 1.89
CA SER A 38 -8.84 13.22 2.71
C SER A 38 -8.57 14.44 1.84
N ASP A 39 -8.60 15.62 2.44
CA ASP A 39 -8.18 16.89 1.86
C ASP A 39 -6.67 16.96 1.53
N GLU A 40 -5.82 16.14 2.16
CA GLU A 40 -4.37 16.24 2.03
C GLU A 40 -3.67 15.00 1.44
N LEU A 41 -4.33 13.84 1.34
CA LEU A 41 -3.73 12.60 0.81
C LEU A 41 -4.60 11.95 -0.27
N VAL A 42 -3.96 11.65 -1.40
CA VAL A 42 -4.50 10.79 -2.47
C VAL A 42 -3.81 9.41 -2.44
N ARG A 43 -4.60 8.34 -2.54
CA ARG A 43 -4.10 6.98 -2.80
C ARG A 43 -4.28 6.64 -4.27
N THR A 44 -3.32 5.95 -4.89
CA THR A 44 -3.44 5.58 -6.30
C THR A 44 -2.66 4.29 -6.70
N ASN A 45 -2.88 3.83 -7.93
CA ASN A 45 -2.01 2.87 -8.63
C ASN A 45 -0.73 3.54 -9.12
N GLN A 46 0.27 2.77 -9.56
CA GLN A 46 1.58 3.31 -9.96
C GLN A 46 1.40 4.39 -11.02
N PRO A 47 1.76 5.66 -10.73
CA PRO A 47 1.61 6.73 -11.69
C PRO A 47 2.68 6.62 -12.78
N TRP A 48 2.31 7.02 -13.99
CA TRP A 48 3.27 7.30 -15.05
C TRP A 48 3.99 8.64 -14.79
N PRO A 49 5.21 8.83 -15.34
CA PRO A 49 5.93 10.11 -15.26
C PRO A 49 5.12 11.34 -15.67
N HIS A 50 4.26 11.23 -16.69
CA HIS A 50 3.40 12.34 -17.12
C HIS A 50 2.21 12.57 -16.16
N GLN A 51 1.72 11.52 -15.49
CA GLN A 51 0.68 11.63 -14.46
C GLN A 51 1.24 12.30 -13.19
N LEU A 52 2.51 12.07 -12.85
CA LEU A 52 3.18 12.79 -11.76
C LEU A 52 3.25 14.30 -12.04
N ALA A 53 3.46 14.72 -13.29
CA ALA A 53 3.42 16.14 -13.66
C ALA A 53 2.02 16.74 -13.46
N GLU A 54 0.97 15.97 -13.74
CA GLU A 54 -0.42 16.39 -13.47
C GLU A 54 -0.69 16.48 -11.96
N TRP A 55 -0.24 15.51 -11.17
CA TRP A 55 -0.38 15.57 -9.71
C TRP A 55 0.38 16.74 -9.10
N LYS A 56 1.57 17.08 -9.61
CA LYS A 56 2.31 18.28 -9.21
C LYS A 56 1.50 19.55 -9.49
N ARG A 57 0.86 19.65 -10.66
CA ARG A 57 -0.03 20.79 -10.99
C ARG A 57 -1.23 20.89 -10.04
N ARG A 58 -1.69 19.76 -9.50
CA ARG A 58 -2.77 19.69 -8.49
C ARG A 58 -2.27 19.97 -7.06
N GLY A 59 -1.01 20.35 -6.89
CA GLY A 59 -0.45 20.74 -5.60
C GLY A 59 0.19 19.60 -4.79
N ILE A 60 0.30 18.38 -5.34
CA ILE A 60 1.04 17.31 -4.67
C ILE A 60 2.50 17.71 -4.51
N LYS A 61 3.03 17.48 -3.31
CA LYS A 61 4.41 17.80 -2.92
C LYS A 61 5.24 16.55 -2.65
N THR A 62 4.63 15.55 -2.01
CA THR A 62 5.28 14.27 -1.68
C THR A 62 4.65 13.11 -2.45
N VAL A 63 5.48 12.21 -2.97
CA VAL A 63 5.10 10.92 -3.57
C VAL A 63 5.65 9.80 -2.70
N ILE A 64 4.78 8.94 -2.19
CA ILE A 64 5.13 7.81 -1.33
C ILE A 64 5.02 6.52 -2.14
N ASN A 65 6.17 5.91 -2.43
CA ASN A 65 6.24 4.62 -3.10
C ASN A 65 6.19 3.49 -2.07
N LEU A 66 5.10 2.72 -2.11
CA LEU A 66 4.89 1.59 -1.20
C LEU A 66 5.46 0.26 -1.73
N ARG A 67 6.14 0.29 -2.88
CA ARG A 67 6.74 -0.88 -3.52
C ARG A 67 8.22 -0.99 -3.17
N GLY A 68 8.66 -2.20 -2.88
CA GLY A 68 10.08 -2.56 -3.04
C GLY A 68 10.42 -2.78 -4.53
N GLY A 69 11.64 -3.23 -4.81
CA GLY A 69 12.15 -3.38 -6.19
C GLY A 69 12.77 -2.07 -6.69
N PHE A 70 13.73 -1.55 -5.94
CA PHE A 70 14.43 -0.29 -6.25
C PHE A 70 15.39 -0.40 -7.44
N ASP A 71 15.62 -1.61 -7.92
CA ASP A 71 16.38 -1.96 -9.10
C ASP A 71 15.47 -2.19 -10.33
N ALA A 72 14.22 -1.70 -10.32
CA ALA A 72 13.23 -1.91 -11.38
C ALA A 72 12.93 -0.62 -12.18
N SER A 73 12.48 -0.81 -13.42
CA SER A 73 12.18 0.29 -14.37
C SER A 73 11.16 1.30 -13.84
N PHE A 74 10.12 0.84 -13.14
CA PHE A 74 9.11 1.73 -12.57
C PHE A 74 9.73 2.68 -11.53
N HIS A 75 10.65 2.21 -10.69
CA HIS A 75 11.29 3.01 -9.65
C HIS A 75 12.28 4.00 -10.26
N ALA A 76 13.10 3.56 -11.22
CA ALA A 76 14.01 4.44 -11.94
C ALA A 76 13.28 5.61 -12.63
N LEU A 77 12.18 5.31 -13.34
CA LEU A 77 11.38 6.34 -14.03
C LEU A 77 10.67 7.27 -13.06
N GLU A 78 10.13 6.75 -11.96
CA GLU A 78 9.46 7.55 -10.93
C GLU A 78 10.43 8.48 -10.21
N LYS A 79 11.61 7.99 -9.84
CA LYS A 79 12.67 8.77 -9.22
C LYS A 79 13.15 9.91 -10.13
N ASP A 80 13.42 9.62 -11.40
CA ASP A 80 13.78 10.64 -12.41
C ASP A 80 12.65 11.68 -12.59
N ALA A 81 11.40 11.23 -12.68
CA ALA A 81 10.26 12.14 -12.81
C ALA A 81 10.07 13.04 -11.59
N CYS A 82 10.13 12.48 -10.38
CA CYS A 82 10.01 13.25 -9.15
C CYS A 82 11.13 14.30 -9.04
N ALA A 83 12.38 13.92 -9.33
CA ALA A 83 13.50 14.84 -9.33
C ALA A 83 13.31 16.00 -10.32
N ARG A 84 12.91 15.71 -11.57
CA ARG A 84 12.65 16.74 -12.60
C ARG A 84 11.49 17.67 -12.25
N LEU A 85 10.50 17.18 -11.51
CA LEU A 85 9.30 17.93 -11.15
C LEU A 85 9.41 18.66 -9.79
N GLY A 86 10.50 18.48 -9.06
CA GLY A 86 10.63 18.98 -7.69
C GLY A 86 9.55 18.39 -6.77
N LEU A 87 9.30 17.08 -6.89
CA LEU A 87 8.48 16.30 -5.96
C LEU A 87 9.41 15.58 -4.99
N LYS A 88 9.08 15.61 -3.69
CA LYS A 88 9.76 14.78 -2.69
C LYS A 88 9.29 13.35 -2.87
N MET A 89 10.21 12.42 -3.15
CA MET A 89 9.89 10.99 -3.19
C MET A 89 10.29 10.35 -1.85
N VAL A 90 9.40 9.55 -1.27
CA VAL A 90 9.66 8.76 -0.06
C VAL A 90 9.37 7.29 -0.35
N ASP A 91 10.38 6.45 -0.20
CA ASP A 91 10.25 5.01 -0.34
C ASP A 91 9.89 4.38 1.01
N PHE A 92 8.72 3.72 1.10
CA PHE A 92 8.26 3.02 2.30
C PHE A 92 7.75 1.62 1.94
N THR A 93 8.60 0.60 2.02
CA THR A 93 8.23 -0.74 1.55
C THR A 93 7.32 -1.49 2.53
N ILE A 94 6.10 -1.77 2.08
CA ILE A 94 5.12 -2.62 2.78
C ILE A 94 4.62 -3.75 1.88
N THR A 95 4.15 -4.83 2.47
CA THR A 95 3.68 -6.06 1.82
C THR A 95 2.16 -6.16 1.82
N SER A 96 1.56 -6.72 0.77
CA SER A 96 0.10 -6.86 0.66
C SER A 96 -0.47 -8.20 1.17
N ARG A 97 0.38 -9.12 1.63
CA ARG A 97 -0.01 -10.52 1.92
C ARG A 97 0.62 -11.06 3.20
N GLU A 98 0.98 -10.15 4.09
CA GLU A 98 1.71 -10.42 5.32
C GLU A 98 1.14 -9.53 6.42
N VAL A 99 1.23 -9.99 7.67
CA VAL A 99 1.00 -9.13 8.83
C VAL A 99 2.08 -8.04 8.81
N PRO A 100 1.73 -6.75 8.94
CA PRO A 100 2.73 -5.68 9.04
C PRO A 100 3.63 -5.93 10.22
N SER A 101 4.93 -5.68 10.05
CA SER A 101 5.80 -5.80 11.21
C SER A 101 5.61 -4.65 12.18
N ARG A 102 5.88 -4.85 13.48
CA ARG A 102 5.82 -3.76 14.48
C ARG A 102 6.58 -2.52 14.00
N ALA A 103 7.80 -2.73 13.50
CA ALA A 103 8.63 -1.67 12.93
C ALA A 103 7.97 -0.96 11.73
N ARG A 104 7.20 -1.67 10.89
CA ARG A 104 6.46 -1.05 9.78
C ARG A 104 5.23 -0.28 10.27
N VAL A 105 4.56 -0.71 11.33
CA VAL A 105 3.45 0.05 11.92
C VAL A 105 3.96 1.37 12.48
N HIS A 106 5.02 1.32 13.30
CA HIS A 106 5.66 2.53 13.85
C HIS A 106 6.23 3.43 12.76
N GLY A 107 6.92 2.86 11.77
CA GLY A 107 7.43 3.63 10.63
C GLY A 107 6.33 4.28 9.80
N ALA A 108 5.15 3.66 9.68
CA ALA A 108 4.02 4.27 8.99
C ALA A 108 3.45 5.47 9.77
N LYS A 109 3.38 5.38 11.10
CA LYS A 109 3.01 6.52 11.95
C LYS A 109 3.99 7.68 11.76
N GLU A 110 5.29 7.41 11.93
CA GLU A 110 6.34 8.42 11.76
C GLU A 110 6.30 9.05 10.36
N LEU A 111 6.13 8.23 9.33
CA LEU A 111 5.98 8.70 7.95
C LEU A 111 4.85 9.73 7.84
N PHE A 112 3.65 9.43 8.32
CA PHE A 112 2.51 10.33 8.18
C PHE A 112 2.57 11.56 9.10
N GLU A 113 3.38 11.51 10.16
CA GLU A 113 3.64 12.67 11.02
C GLU A 113 4.65 13.65 10.40
N THR A 114 5.55 13.17 9.54
CA THR A 114 6.75 13.93 9.12
C THR A 114 6.79 14.34 7.65
N ILE A 115 5.99 13.72 6.78
CA ILE A 115 5.97 14.09 5.35
C ILE A 115 5.36 15.47 5.11
N GLU A 116 5.66 16.02 3.93
CA GLU A 116 5.01 17.25 3.47
C GLU A 116 3.73 16.93 2.69
N TYR A 117 2.64 17.59 3.06
CA TYR A 117 1.34 17.50 2.39
C TYR A 117 1.06 18.72 1.48
N PRO A 118 0.19 18.60 0.46
CA PRO A 118 -0.53 17.40 0.02
C PRO A 118 0.37 16.31 -0.54
N ALA A 119 0.02 15.05 -0.28
CA ALA A 119 0.82 13.89 -0.65
C ALA A 119 0.02 12.91 -1.52
N LEU A 120 0.76 12.12 -2.31
CA LEU A 120 0.25 11.00 -3.09
C LEU A 120 0.96 9.74 -2.64
N MET A 121 0.23 8.69 -2.32
CA MET A 121 0.83 7.37 -2.07
C MET A 121 0.32 6.35 -3.07
N HIS A 122 1.19 5.41 -3.45
CA HIS A 122 0.82 4.41 -4.44
C HIS A 122 1.48 3.06 -4.18
N CYS A 123 0.91 2.04 -4.81
CA CYS A 123 1.59 0.79 -5.05
C CYS A 123 1.37 0.38 -6.51
N LYS A 124 1.49 -0.91 -6.88
CA LYS A 124 1.24 -1.33 -8.28
C LYS A 124 -0.19 -1.02 -8.73
N SER A 125 -1.19 -1.50 -7.98
CA SER A 125 -2.62 -1.38 -8.35
C SER A 125 -3.42 -0.38 -7.50
N GLY A 126 -2.82 0.22 -6.47
CA GLY A 126 -3.52 1.12 -5.55
C GLY A 126 -4.51 0.43 -4.59
N ALA A 127 -4.55 -0.90 -4.59
CA ALA A 127 -5.47 -1.71 -3.79
C ALA A 127 -4.90 -2.03 -2.40
N ASP A 128 -4.09 -3.09 -2.27
CA ASP A 128 -3.81 -3.66 -0.95
C ASP A 128 -2.77 -2.88 -0.13
N ARG A 129 -1.56 -2.63 -0.68
CA ARG A 129 -0.50 -1.89 0.03
C ARG A 129 -0.90 -0.45 0.33
N ALA A 130 -1.50 0.20 -0.67
CA ALA A 130 -2.09 1.52 -0.50
C ALA A 130 -3.28 1.46 0.47
N GLY A 131 -4.04 0.36 0.50
CA GLY A 131 -5.16 0.13 1.42
C GLY A 131 -4.72 0.11 2.87
N ILE A 132 -3.78 -0.75 3.22
CA ILE A 132 -3.31 -0.82 4.61
C ILE A 132 -2.63 0.49 5.06
N MET A 133 -1.85 1.13 4.19
CA MET A 133 -1.28 2.44 4.50
C MET A 133 -2.35 3.53 4.59
N SER A 134 -3.48 3.40 3.89
CA SER A 134 -4.64 4.27 4.06
C SER A 134 -5.30 4.06 5.42
N VAL A 135 -5.42 2.81 5.90
CA VAL A 135 -5.91 2.54 7.27
C VAL A 135 -5.00 3.22 8.30
N PHE A 136 -3.68 3.03 8.19
CA PHE A 136 -2.71 3.66 9.08
C PHE A 136 -2.74 5.19 8.99
N TYR A 137 -2.88 5.75 7.80
CA TYR A 137 -3.04 7.20 7.63
C TYR A 137 -4.30 7.72 8.33
N MET A 138 -5.46 7.11 8.08
CA MET A 138 -6.72 7.55 8.68
C MET A 138 -6.66 7.43 10.21
N HIS A 139 -5.98 6.42 10.72
CA HIS A 139 -5.80 6.25 12.16
C HIS A 139 -4.79 7.24 12.76
N PHE A 140 -3.54 7.24 12.28
CA PHE A 140 -2.45 8.00 12.91
C PHE A 140 -2.48 9.50 12.57
N ARG A 141 -2.86 9.88 11.35
CA ARG A 141 -2.89 11.28 10.92
C ARG A 141 -4.26 11.92 11.12
N LYS A 142 -5.35 11.18 10.87
CA LYS A 142 -6.72 11.71 10.97
C LYS A 142 -7.43 11.35 12.29
N GLY A 143 -6.82 10.53 13.14
CA GLY A 143 -7.34 10.21 14.47
C GLY A 143 -8.57 9.30 14.46
N LEU A 144 -8.90 8.67 13.34
CA LEU A 144 -10.06 7.78 13.28
C LEU A 144 -9.81 6.49 14.05
N PRO A 145 -10.82 5.91 14.73
CA PRO A 145 -10.73 4.55 15.25
C PRO A 145 -10.43 3.55 14.13
N ILE A 146 -9.70 2.46 14.44
CA ILE A 146 -9.36 1.41 13.46
C ILE A 146 -10.62 0.86 12.78
N ARG A 147 -11.71 0.69 13.55
CA ARG A 147 -13.01 0.21 13.04
C ARG A 147 -13.55 1.05 11.89
N GLU A 148 -13.36 2.37 11.93
CA GLU A 148 -13.76 3.28 10.85
C GLU A 148 -12.72 3.34 9.74
N ALA A 149 -11.43 3.37 10.10
CA ALA A 149 -10.33 3.39 9.14
C ALA A 149 -10.30 2.15 8.23
N LEU A 150 -10.85 1.02 8.67
CA LEU A 150 -10.99 -0.22 7.89
C LEU A 150 -11.79 -0.05 6.60
N ASP A 151 -12.61 1.00 6.46
CA ASP A 151 -13.31 1.34 5.21
C ASP A 151 -12.33 1.63 4.03
N GLN A 152 -11.04 1.78 4.33
CA GLN A 152 -9.97 1.87 3.35
C GLN A 152 -9.55 0.52 2.73
N LEU A 153 -9.98 -0.60 3.31
CA LEU A 153 -9.86 -1.95 2.74
C LEU A 153 -11.21 -2.38 2.15
N HIS A 154 -11.58 -1.75 1.02
CA HIS A 154 -12.90 -1.92 0.42
C HIS A 154 -12.82 -2.21 -1.09
N ILE A 155 -13.84 -2.89 -1.63
CA ILE A 155 -13.91 -3.27 -3.05
C ILE A 155 -13.89 -2.08 -4.00
N ARG A 156 -14.37 -0.90 -3.55
CA ARG A 156 -14.28 0.36 -4.32
C ARG A 156 -12.84 0.78 -4.62
N TYR A 157 -11.88 0.31 -3.82
CA TYR A 157 -10.45 0.50 -4.04
C TYR A 157 -9.77 -0.72 -4.69
N LEU A 158 -10.56 -1.67 -5.19
CA LEU A 158 -10.15 -2.96 -5.76
C LEU A 158 -9.52 -3.92 -4.74
N HIS A 159 -9.73 -3.70 -3.45
CA HIS A 159 -9.31 -4.63 -2.41
C HIS A 159 -10.33 -5.77 -2.28
N VAL A 160 -9.82 -7.01 -2.25
CA VAL A 160 -10.61 -8.22 -2.08
C VAL A 160 -9.97 -9.03 -0.95
N LYS A 161 -10.74 -9.28 0.11
CA LYS A 161 -10.25 -10.03 1.28
C LYS A 161 -10.25 -11.55 1.07
N GLN A 162 -10.95 -12.04 0.03
CA GLN A 162 -10.93 -13.45 -0.35
C GLN A 162 -9.55 -13.81 -0.94
N GLY A 163 -8.72 -14.48 -0.13
CA GLY A 163 -7.39 -14.96 -0.52
C GLY A 163 -6.29 -14.42 0.39
N LYS A 164 -5.04 -14.40 -0.09
CA LYS A 164 -3.87 -14.05 0.73
C LYS A 164 -3.84 -12.59 1.21
N THR A 165 -4.57 -11.70 0.55
CA THR A 165 -4.67 -10.27 0.89
C THR A 165 -5.56 -10.04 2.11
N GLY A 166 -6.46 -10.96 2.45
CA GLY A 166 -7.31 -10.87 3.64
C GLY A 166 -6.57 -10.93 4.98
N VAL A 167 -5.26 -11.22 4.98
CA VAL A 167 -4.43 -11.14 6.19
C VAL A 167 -4.32 -9.71 6.73
N LEU A 168 -4.49 -8.72 5.85
CA LEU A 168 -4.50 -7.30 6.22
C LEU A 168 -5.74 -7.01 7.08
N ASP A 169 -6.93 -7.37 6.60
CA ASP A 169 -8.18 -7.29 7.36
C ASP A 169 -8.07 -8.06 8.67
N TYR A 170 -7.59 -9.31 8.59
CA TYR A 170 -7.47 -10.19 9.75
C TYR A 170 -6.60 -9.59 10.86
N THR A 171 -5.53 -8.88 10.51
CA THR A 171 -4.68 -8.21 11.51
C THR A 171 -5.46 -7.18 12.32
N PHE A 172 -6.30 -6.38 11.68
CA PHE A 172 -7.13 -5.40 12.36
C PHE A 172 -8.32 -6.06 13.09
N GLU A 173 -8.91 -7.11 12.52
CA GLU A 173 -9.94 -7.91 13.21
C GLU A 173 -9.41 -8.49 14.53
N ARG A 174 -8.14 -8.93 14.58
CA ARG A 174 -7.47 -9.37 15.81
C ARG A 174 -7.36 -8.24 16.84
N TYR A 175 -6.92 -7.05 16.43
CA TYR A 175 -6.91 -5.88 17.32
C TYR A 175 -8.30 -5.55 17.87
N LEU A 176 -9.32 -5.52 17.01
CA LEU A 176 -10.69 -5.20 17.40
C LEU A 176 -11.31 -6.26 18.34
N ALA A 177 -10.82 -7.49 18.30
CA ALA A 177 -11.27 -8.58 19.17
C ALA A 177 -10.50 -8.63 20.50
N GLU A 178 -9.22 -8.28 20.50
CA GLU A 178 -8.33 -8.54 21.64
C GLU A 178 -7.79 -7.31 22.34
N GLY A 179 -7.54 -6.23 21.59
CA GLY A 179 -6.93 -4.99 22.08
C GLY A 179 -7.99 -3.95 22.42
N GLU A 180 -8.81 -3.57 21.44
CA GLU A 180 -9.83 -2.52 21.61
C GLU A 180 -10.78 -2.78 22.80
N PRO A 181 -11.31 -4.00 23.02
CA PRO A 181 -12.19 -4.27 24.16
C PRO A 181 -11.50 -4.16 25.53
N LYS A 182 -10.16 -4.22 25.56
CA LYS A 182 -9.35 -4.02 26.78
C LYS A 182 -8.96 -2.55 26.99
N GLY A 183 -9.43 -1.65 26.13
CA GLY A 183 -9.09 -0.23 26.18
C GLY A 183 -7.67 0.08 25.68
N GLN A 184 -7.00 -0.88 25.02
CA GLN A 184 -5.69 -0.63 24.40
C GLN A 184 -5.88 0.17 23.11
N SER A 185 -5.01 1.16 22.88
CA SER A 185 -4.80 1.73 21.55
C SER A 185 -4.19 0.71 20.60
N PHE A 186 -4.25 0.99 19.30
CA PHE A 186 -3.67 0.10 18.29
C PHE A 186 -2.17 -0.10 18.47
N LEU A 187 -1.42 0.96 18.83
CA LEU A 187 0.01 0.83 19.08
C LEU A 187 0.33 0.05 20.35
N GLU A 188 -0.40 0.27 21.44
CA GLU A 188 -0.20 -0.51 22.67
C GLU A 188 -0.43 -2.00 22.41
N TRP A 189 -1.43 -2.36 21.60
CA TRP A 189 -1.65 -3.74 21.22
C TRP A 189 -0.52 -4.28 20.33
N VAL A 190 -0.08 -3.51 19.32
CA VAL A 190 1.06 -3.85 18.44
C VAL A 190 2.37 -4.05 19.22
N ASP A 191 2.57 -3.29 20.30
CA ASP A 191 3.77 -3.40 21.14
C ASP A 191 3.68 -4.51 22.19
N SER A 192 2.48 -5.01 22.47
CA SER A 192 2.25 -6.09 23.43
C SER A 192 2.66 -7.46 22.90
N ASP A 193 2.83 -8.44 23.79
CA ASP A 193 3.10 -9.84 23.43
C ASP A 193 1.96 -10.49 22.63
N ALA A 194 0.75 -9.92 22.63
CA ALA A 194 -0.36 -10.41 21.82
C ALA A 194 -0.14 -10.20 20.31
N TYR A 195 0.72 -9.26 19.92
CA TYR A 195 1.07 -9.02 18.52
C TYR A 195 2.26 -9.90 18.08
N ASP A 196 1.98 -11.19 17.91
CA ASP A 196 2.90 -12.12 17.25
C ASP A 196 2.54 -12.23 15.77
N GLU A 197 3.36 -11.56 14.94
CA GLU A 197 3.19 -11.50 13.48
C GLU A 197 3.12 -12.90 12.83
N ALA A 198 3.93 -13.85 13.32
CA ALA A 198 4.01 -15.18 12.78
C ALA A 198 2.80 -16.03 13.19
N ALA A 199 2.38 -15.93 14.45
CA ALA A 199 1.19 -16.62 14.96
C ALA A 199 -0.08 -16.10 14.28
N ILE A 200 -0.27 -14.77 14.21
CA ILE A 200 -1.43 -14.17 13.53
C ILE A 200 -1.52 -14.64 12.08
N LYS A 201 -0.37 -14.69 11.38
CA LYS A 201 -0.32 -15.17 10.00
C LYS A 201 -0.61 -16.66 9.87
N ALA A 202 -0.11 -17.49 10.80
CA ALA A 202 -0.38 -18.92 10.83
C ALA A 202 -1.88 -19.19 11.04
N ASP A 203 -2.49 -18.48 11.99
CA ASP A 203 -3.92 -18.58 12.31
C ASP A 203 -4.78 -18.16 11.11
N PHE A 204 -4.43 -17.05 10.44
CA PHE A 204 -5.10 -16.63 9.21
C PHE A 204 -5.09 -17.73 8.14
N ARG A 205 -3.93 -18.36 7.93
CA ARG A 205 -3.79 -19.44 6.94
C ARG A 205 -4.65 -20.64 7.33
N ALA A 206 -4.61 -21.07 8.59
CA ALA A 206 -5.41 -22.20 9.08
C ALA A 206 -6.92 -21.96 8.86
N ASN A 207 -7.41 -20.76 9.20
CA ASN A 207 -8.80 -20.37 8.99
C ASN A 207 -9.20 -20.35 7.50
N MET A 208 -8.29 -19.91 6.63
CA MET A 208 -8.52 -19.91 5.18
C MET A 208 -8.61 -21.35 4.62
N TRP A 209 -7.75 -22.27 5.07
CA TRP A 209 -7.83 -23.68 4.69
C TRP A 209 -9.10 -24.35 5.20
N GLY A 210 -9.50 -24.07 6.45
CA GLY A 210 -10.75 -24.57 7.02
C GLY A 210 -11.97 -24.18 6.17
N ARG A 211 -12.05 -22.90 5.75
CA ARG A 211 -13.12 -22.41 4.88
C ARG A 211 -13.14 -23.10 3.51
N LEU A 212 -11.97 -23.25 2.88
CA LEU A 212 -11.86 -23.94 1.59
C LEU A 212 -12.30 -25.40 1.66
N LEU A 213 -11.96 -26.10 2.75
CA LEU A 213 -12.40 -27.49 2.97
C LEU A 213 -13.92 -27.56 3.15
N THR A 214 -14.50 -26.70 3.99
CA THR A 214 -15.96 -26.67 4.19
C THR A 214 -16.73 -26.31 2.91
N GLU A 215 -16.27 -25.33 2.14
CA GLU A 215 -16.89 -24.96 0.86
C GLU A 215 -16.76 -26.06 -0.20
N GLY A 216 -15.64 -26.82 -0.19
CA GLY A 216 -15.43 -27.95 -1.09
C GLY A 216 -16.30 -29.17 -0.76
N VAL A 217 -16.62 -29.38 0.52
CA VAL A 217 -17.53 -30.43 0.98
C VAL A 217 -18.98 -30.05 0.70
N LEU A 218 -19.40 -28.82 1.00
CA LEU A 218 -20.76 -28.32 0.76
C LEU A 218 -21.14 -28.17 -0.72
N LYS A 219 -20.17 -28.09 -1.64
CA LYS A 219 -20.43 -28.12 -3.09
C LYS A 219 -20.53 -29.54 -3.68
N ARG A 220 -20.29 -30.57 -2.87
CA ARG A 220 -20.38 -31.99 -3.26
C ARG A 220 -21.65 -32.68 -2.77
N GLU A 221 -22.52 -31.95 -2.06
CA GLU A 221 -23.91 -32.31 -1.77
C GLU A 221 -24.84 -31.48 -2.65
#